data_AF-A0A834SUR6-F1
#
_entry.id   AF-A0A834SUR6-F1
#
_cell.length_a   1.000
_cell.length_b   1.000
_cell.length_c   1.000
_cell.angle_alpha   90.00
_cell.angle_beta   90.00
_cell.angle_gamma   90.00
#
_symmetry.space_group_name_H-M   'P 1'
#
loop_
_entity.id
_entity.type
_entity.pdbx_description
1 polymer ?
#
loop_
_entity_poly.entity_id
_entity_poly.type
_entity_poly.pdbx_seq_one_letter_code
_entity_poly.pdbx_strand_id
1 'polypeptide(L)'
;MEEFPQLRAVVEEGFDNPANVDLALEYLGKSRGIQRTRELALKHANLAASAIDSLPHSDDEEVRISRRALVDLTHRVITRTK
;
A
#
# COMPACT_ATOMS: atom_id res chain seq x y z
N MET A 1 11.03 -13.82 5.56
CA MET A 1 12.33 -13.41 6.10
C MET A 1 12.58 -11.96 5.71
N GLU A 2 13.20 -11.20 6.60
CA GLU A 2 13.70 -9.86 6.30
C GLU A 2 14.97 -9.98 5.45
N GLU A 3 15.11 -9.10 4.45
CA GLU A 3 16.18 -9.19 3.45
C GLU A 3 17.51 -8.61 3.96
N PHE A 4 17.44 -7.61 4.85
CA PHE A 4 18.60 -6.95 5.44
C PHE A 4 18.39 -6.71 6.95
N PRO A 5 18.70 -7.68 7.82
CA PRO A 5 18.57 -7.52 9.27
C PRO A 5 19.41 -6.35 9.83
N GLN A 6 20.49 -5.96 9.14
CA GLN A 6 21.37 -4.85 9.50
C GLN A 6 20.66 -3.50 9.44
N LEU A 7 19.63 -3.35 8.60
CA LEU A 7 18.83 -2.13 8.52
C LEU A 7 18.18 -1.79 9.87
N ARG A 8 17.89 -2.79 10.71
CA ARG A 8 17.28 -2.58 12.02
C ARG A 8 18.13 -1.70 12.93
N ALA A 9 19.45 -1.90 12.97
CA ALA A 9 20.35 -1.08 13.77
C ALA A 9 20.37 0.37 13.29
N VAL A 10 20.38 0.59 11.98
CA VAL A 10 20.32 1.94 11.37
C VAL A 10 19.02 2.66 11.73
N VAL A 11 17.90 1.94 11.75
CA VAL A 11 16.60 2.48 12.16
C VAL A 11 16.56 2.78 13.67
N GLU A 12 17.12 1.90 14.49
CA GLU A 12 17.20 2.06 15.96
C GLU A 12 18.10 3.25 16.36
N GLU A 13 19.19 3.52 15.63
CA GLU A 13 20.02 4.71 15.79
C GLU A 13 19.31 6.02 15.38
N GLY A 14 18.26 5.91 14.56
CA GLY A 14 17.46 7.05 14.11
C GLY A 14 18.04 7.78 12.89
N PHE A 15 17.29 8.77 12.41
CA PHE A 15 17.56 9.50 11.16
C PHE A 15 18.00 10.95 11.35
N ASP A 16 18.41 11.32 12.57
CA ASP A 16 18.96 12.66 12.86
C ASP A 16 20.31 12.89 12.17
N ASN A 17 21.08 11.80 11.97
CA ASN A 17 22.28 11.81 11.14
C ASN A 17 21.90 11.55 9.67
N PRO A 18 22.16 12.49 8.73
CA PRO A 18 21.87 12.31 7.31
C PRO A 18 22.47 11.02 6.71
N ALA A 19 23.63 10.57 7.21
CA ALA A 19 24.26 9.33 6.74
C ALA A 19 23.38 8.08 6.98
N ASN A 20 22.55 8.09 8.03
CA ASN A 20 21.62 6.99 8.32
C ASN A 20 20.45 6.98 7.34
N VAL A 21 20.03 8.15 6.83
CA VAL A 21 19.01 8.26 5.78
C VAL A 21 19.55 7.67 4.47
N ASP A 22 20.75 8.06 4.07
CA ASP A 22 21.39 7.56 2.85
C ASP A 22 21.57 6.03 2.90
N LEU A 23 22.05 5.52 4.04
CA LEU A 23 22.24 4.09 4.24
C LEU A 23 20.92 3.31 4.23
N ALA A 24 19.86 3.85 4.85
CA ALA A 24 18.54 3.21 4.83
C ALA A 24 17.93 3.19 3.41
N LEU A 25 18.11 4.27 2.64
CA LEU A 25 17.69 4.32 1.23
C LEU A 25 18.46 3.31 0.37
N GLU A 26 19.75 3.10 0.64
CA GLU A 26 20.56 2.08 -0.04
C GLU A 26 20.01 0.67 0.21
N TYR A 27 19.76 0.32 1.48
CA TYR A 27 19.15 -0.97 1.81
C TYR A 27 17.75 -1.13 1.20
N LEU A 28 16.93 -0.08 1.26
CA LEU A 28 15.60 -0.10 0.66
C LEU A 28 15.67 -0.34 -0.85
N GLY A 29 16.58 0.35 -1.56
CA GLY A 29 16.79 0.22 -3.00
C GLY A 29 17.32 -1.16 -3.43
N LYS A 30 18.12 -1.82 -2.59
CA LYS A 30 18.59 -3.20 -2.81
C LYS A 30 17.53 -4.26 -2.49
N SER A 31 16.56 -3.91 -1.64
CA SER A 31 15.50 -4.82 -1.20
C SER A 31 14.30 -4.85 -2.14
N ARG A 32 13.40 -5.82 -1.92
CA ARG A 32 12.06 -5.83 -2.52
C ARG A 32 11.01 -5.12 -1.65
N GLY A 33 11.41 -4.30 -0.67
CA GLY A 33 10.50 -3.66 0.29
C GLY A 33 9.40 -2.79 -0.37
N ILE A 34 9.76 -2.00 -1.37
CA ILE A 34 8.81 -1.17 -2.13
C ILE A 34 7.81 -2.04 -2.91
N GLN A 35 8.32 -3.06 -3.61
CA GLN A 35 7.49 -3.98 -4.39
C GLN A 35 6.50 -4.73 -3.49
N ARG A 36 6.99 -5.33 -2.40
CA ARG A 36 6.16 -6.09 -1.45
C ARG A 36 5.10 -5.22 -0.79
N THR A 37 5.43 -3.97 -0.47
CA THR A 37 4.44 -3.01 0.04
C THR A 37 3.36 -2.71 -0.98
N ARG A 38 3.72 -2.52 -2.27
CA ARG A 38 2.73 -2.33 -3.35
C ARG A 38 1.84 -3.56 -3.56
N GLU A 39 2.42 -4.75 -3.53
CA GLU A 39 1.66 -6.02 -3.64
C GLU A 39 0.68 -6.19 -2.48
N LEU A 40 1.10 -5.87 -1.25
CA LEU A 40 0.24 -5.92 -0.08
C LEU A 40 -0.90 -4.88 -0.17
N ALA A 41 -0.58 -3.65 -0.59
CA ALA A 41 -1.59 -2.62 -0.81
C ALA A 41 -2.61 -3.06 -1.86
N LEU A 42 -2.17 -3.63 -2.98
CA LEU A 42 -3.03 -4.16 -4.04
C LEU A 42 -3.93 -5.29 -3.50
N LYS A 43 -3.38 -6.20 -2.70
CA LYS A 43 -4.18 -7.26 -2.04
C LYS A 43 -5.32 -6.66 -1.22
N HIS A 44 -5.06 -5.64 -0.41
CA HIS A 44 -6.10 -4.99 0.40
C HIS A 44 -7.11 -4.22 -0.45
N ALA A 45 -6.68 -3.53 -1.51
CA ALA A 45 -7.58 -2.86 -2.44
C ALA A 45 -8.53 -3.86 -3.13
N ASN A 46 -8.02 -5.01 -3.57
CA ASN A 46 -8.82 -6.07 -4.18
C ASN A 46 -9.85 -6.66 -3.20
N LEU A 47 -9.46 -6.87 -1.93
CA LEU A 47 -10.40 -7.32 -0.90
C LEU A 47 -11.50 -6.30 -0.63
N ALA A 48 -11.16 -5.00 -0.61
CA ALA A 48 -12.14 -3.93 -0.45
C ALA A 48 -13.13 -3.89 -1.63
N ALA A 49 -12.64 -3.97 -2.87
CA ALA A 49 -13.49 -4.03 -4.06
C ALA A 49 -14.42 -5.25 -4.03
N SER A 50 -13.88 -6.43 -3.73
CA SER A 50 -14.65 -7.68 -3.61
C SER A 50 -15.72 -7.61 -2.51
N ALA A 51 -15.46 -6.89 -1.40
CA ALA A 51 -16.45 -6.69 -0.35
C ALA A 51 -17.63 -5.81 -0.82
N ILE A 52 -17.38 -4.79 -1.64
CA ILE A 52 -18.43 -3.96 -2.25
C ILE A 52 -19.26 -4.79 -3.25
N ASP A 53 -18.60 -5.62 -4.07
CA ASP A 53 -19.28 -6.49 -5.04
C ASP A 53 -20.13 -7.58 -4.36
N SER A 54 -19.80 -7.95 -3.13
CA SER A 54 -20.53 -8.95 -2.34
C SER A 54 -21.80 -8.39 -1.68
N LEU A 55 -22.06 -7.08 -1.78
CA LEU A 55 -23.28 -6.49 -1.22
C LEU A 55 -24.54 -6.98 -1.96
N PRO A 56 -25.67 -7.20 -1.26
CA PRO A 56 -26.91 -7.62 -1.89
C PRO A 56 -27.32 -6.71 -3.04
N HIS A 57 -27.94 -7.28 -4.08
CA HIS A 57 -28.47 -6.51 -5.20
C HIS A 57 -29.38 -5.38 -4.73
N SER A 58 -29.34 -4.24 -5.42
CA SER A 58 -30.20 -3.09 -5.16
C SER A 58 -30.60 -2.45 -6.48
N ASP A 59 -31.89 -2.19 -6.65
CA ASP A 59 -32.46 -1.49 -7.81
C ASP A 59 -32.32 0.03 -7.70
N ASP A 60 -31.89 0.55 -6.55
CA ASP A 60 -31.70 1.97 -6.31
C ASP A 60 -30.48 2.50 -7.08
N GLU A 61 -30.71 3.52 -7.89
CA GLU A 61 -29.70 4.13 -8.75
C GLU A 61 -28.56 4.78 -7.95
N GLU A 62 -28.88 5.51 -6.88
CA GLU A 62 -27.88 6.18 -6.04
C GLU A 62 -27.01 5.16 -5.32
N VAL A 63 -27.59 4.04 -4.88
CA VAL A 63 -26.85 2.92 -4.28
C VAL A 63 -25.86 2.34 -5.29
N ARG A 64 -26.28 2.12 -6.54
CA ARG A 64 -25.41 1.57 -7.60
C ARG A 64 -24.28 2.55 -7.97
N ILE A 65 -24.57 3.85 -8.08
CA ILE A 65 -23.57 4.89 -8.33
C ILE A 65 -22.55 4.92 -7.19
N SER A 66 -23.02 4.91 -5.95
CA SER A 66 -22.16 4.96 -4.76
C SER A 66 -21.25 3.74 -4.68
N ARG A 67 -21.76 2.53 -4.96
CA ARG A 67 -20.93 1.31 -4.99
C ARG A 67 -19.84 1.38 -6.05
N ARG A 68 -20.16 1.86 -7.26
CA ARG A 68 -19.16 2.05 -8.32
C ARG A 68 -18.07 3.03 -7.88
N ALA A 69 -18.45 4.16 -7.27
CA ALA A 69 -17.49 5.14 -6.77
C ALA A 69 -16.56 4.56 -5.69
N LEU A 70 -17.06 3.68 -4.82
CA LEU A 70 -16.25 2.99 -3.81
C LEU A 70 -15.25 2.03 -4.46
N VAL A 71 -15.64 1.27 -5.48
CA VAL A 71 -14.72 0.41 -6.25
C VAL A 71 -13.65 1.25 -6.94
N ASP A 72 -14.03 2.35 -7.59
CA ASP A 72 -13.08 3.24 -8.25
C ASP A 72 -12.06 3.85 -7.28
N LEU A 73 -12.48 4.13 -6.05
CA LEU A 73 -11.60 4.62 -5.00
C LEU A 73 -10.51 3.59 -4.62
N THR A 74 -10.82 2.30 -4.65
CA THR A 74 -9.83 1.23 -4.41
C THR A 74 -8.74 1.19 -5.49
N HIS A 75 -9.05 1.53 -6.74
CA HIS A 75 -8.05 1.65 -7.80
C HIS A 75 -7.22 2.94 -7.65
N ARG A 76 -7.88 4.04 -7.26
CA ARG A 76 -7.23 5.35 -7.11
C ARG A 76 -6.19 5.35 -5.98
N VAL A 77 -6.44 4.65 -4.87
CA VAL A 77 -5.48 4.62 -3.74
C VAL A 77 -4.17 3.91 -4.10
N ILE A 78 -4.19 2.99 -5.07
CA ILE A 78 -3.01 2.26 -5.54
C ILE A 78 -2.23 3.05 -6.60
N THR A 79 -2.92 3.83 -7.43
CA THR A 79 -2.34 4.52 -8.59
C THR A 79 -1.96 5.98 -8.33
N ARG A 80 -2.37 6.55 -7.18
CA ARG A 80 -2.03 7.92 -6.82
C ARG A 80 -0.51 8.12 -6.68
N THR A 81 -0.04 9.31 -7.05
CA THR A 81 1.37 9.71 -7.01
C THR A 81 1.61 10.96 -6.15
N LYS A 82 0.58 11.43 -5.43
CA LYS A 82 0.58 12.62 -4.59
C LYS A 82 -0.10 12.34 -3.25
#